data_AF-A0A835DPI4-F1
#
_entry.id   AF-A0A835DPI4-F1
#
_cell.length_a   1.000
_cell.length_b   1.000
_cell.length_c   1.000
_cell.angle_alpha   90.00
_cell.angle_beta   90.00
_cell.angle_gamma   90.00
#
_symmetry.space_group_name_H-M   'P 1'
#
loop_
_entity.id
_entity.type
_entity.pdbx_description
1 polymer ?
#
loop_
_entity_poly.entity_id
_entity_poly.type
_entity_poly.pdbx_seq_one_letter_code
_entity_poly.pdbx_strand_id
1 'polypeptide(L)'
;MCEVSQALSNCIIKNPNMLPNLIEIDIDYCNDLMELPPGVYDIIHLQKLIITNCHNLSATPEGIGCITDLESQSQSPTTCSASASPSWMVNLLGLLRVRVCRGTNLAVRDFWSLRSDPYIVIKMGKQRLKTNVIKKNVNPEWNEDLTLSIEDPNLPIMLTVYDEDKFSLDEKMGDAEFDIKPLLEGVKMHLEGLSSDTILKKVQPNRQNCLAEESCIILSEGKVFQDMHLKLRNVECGEVKLRLQWIDLPGSKGV
;
A
#
# COMPACT_ATOMS: atom_id res chain seq x y z
N MET A 1 30.00 13.57 21.95
CA MET A 1 29.07 12.43 22.12
C MET A 1 27.80 12.83 21.40
N CYS A 2 27.39 12.07 20.39
CA CYS A 2 26.23 12.42 19.58
C CYS A 2 25.00 11.91 20.33
N GLU A 3 24.15 12.81 20.85
CA GLU A 3 22.89 12.40 21.46
C GLU A 3 21.96 11.91 20.35
N VAL A 4 21.89 10.60 20.16
CA VAL A 4 21.04 9.95 19.14
C VAL A 4 19.58 10.40 19.29
N SER A 5 19.13 10.61 20.52
CA SER A 5 17.82 11.23 20.83
C SER A 5 17.67 12.63 20.23
N GLN A 6 18.68 13.50 20.35
CA GLN A 6 18.64 14.83 19.71
C GLN A 6 18.74 14.76 18.19
N ALA A 7 19.47 13.80 17.63
CA ALA A 7 19.58 13.62 16.18
C ALA A 7 18.25 13.14 15.58
N LEU A 8 17.61 12.14 16.21
CA LEU A 8 16.28 11.65 15.82
C LEU A 8 15.22 12.74 15.99
N SER A 9 15.24 13.44 17.13
CA SER A 9 14.33 14.56 17.40
C SER A 9 14.48 15.68 16.38
N ASN A 10 15.71 16.13 16.08
CA ASN A 10 15.95 17.20 15.13
C ASN A 10 15.66 16.82 13.67
N CYS A 11 15.94 15.59 13.24
CA CYS A 11 15.73 15.18 11.85
C CYS A 11 14.27 14.82 11.59
N ILE A 12 13.62 14.11 12.52
CA ILE A 12 12.32 13.48 12.28
C ILE A 12 11.17 14.38 12.76
N ILE A 13 11.30 15.07 13.91
CA ILE A 13 10.23 15.98 14.39
C ILE A 13 10.15 17.24 13.55
N LYS A 14 11.29 17.80 13.09
CA LYS A 14 11.28 19.06 12.34
C LYS A 14 10.74 18.89 10.92
N ASN A 15 10.87 17.72 10.32
CA ASN A 15 10.33 17.44 9.00
C ASN A 15 10.20 15.92 8.74
N PRO A 16 9.08 15.29 9.11
CA PRO A 16 8.90 13.84 8.97
C PRO A 16 8.93 13.35 7.51
N ASN A 17 8.78 14.26 6.54
CA ASN A 17 8.89 13.98 5.11
C ASN A 17 10.34 13.96 4.58
N MET A 18 11.36 14.14 5.43
CA MET A 18 12.78 14.07 5.01
C MET A 18 13.23 12.66 4.65
N LEU A 19 12.50 11.65 5.11
CA LEU A 19 12.85 10.23 4.95
C LEU A 19 11.67 9.44 4.32
N PRO A 20 11.20 9.82 3.13
CA PRO A 20 9.99 9.26 2.52
C PRO A 20 10.15 7.80 2.05
N ASN A 21 11.37 7.26 2.04
CA ASN A 21 11.64 5.87 1.64
C ASN A 21 12.25 5.06 2.79
N LEU A 22 12.18 5.56 4.03
CA LEU A 22 12.77 4.87 5.16
C LEU A 22 11.85 3.73 5.60
N ILE A 23 12.33 2.50 5.37
CA ILE A 23 11.59 1.27 5.61
C ILE A 23 12.04 0.58 6.90
N GLU A 24 13.29 0.81 7.31
CA GLU A 24 13.90 0.20 8.48
C GLU A 24 14.66 1.25 9.30
N ILE A 25 14.44 1.26 10.60
CA ILE A 25 15.23 2.00 11.60
C ILE A 25 15.82 0.97 12.55
N ASP A 26 17.14 1.04 12.75
CA ASP A 26 17.88 0.20 13.68
C ASP A 26 18.61 1.09 14.69
N ILE A 27 18.34 0.89 15.98
CA ILE A 27 18.91 1.64 17.10
C ILE A 27 19.53 0.64 18.08
N ASP A 28 20.85 0.61 18.14
CA ASP A 28 21.61 -0.26 19.04
C ASP A 28 22.43 0.55 20.06
N TYR A 29 22.55 0.06 21.30
CA TYR A 29 23.34 0.65 22.41
C TYR A 29 23.02 2.12 22.75
N CYS A 30 21.75 2.54 22.64
CA CYS A 30 21.37 3.91 22.95
C CYS A 30 20.99 4.09 24.44
N ASN A 31 21.89 4.67 25.22
CA ASN A 31 21.70 4.89 26.66
C ASN A 31 20.89 6.16 27.00
N ASP A 32 20.79 7.09 26.04
CA ASP A 32 20.16 8.40 26.21
C ASP A 32 18.71 8.44 25.66
N LEU A 33 18.21 7.33 25.11
CA LEU A 33 16.87 7.23 24.53
C LEU A 33 15.87 6.75 25.59
N MET A 34 15.25 7.71 26.28
CA MET A 34 14.18 7.44 27.25
C MET A 34 12.83 7.15 26.57
N GLU A 35 12.57 7.81 25.44
CA GLU A 35 11.36 7.66 24.62
C GLU A 35 11.69 7.86 23.14
N LEU A 36 10.92 7.23 22.23
CA LEU A 36 11.03 7.53 20.81
C LEU A 36 10.32 8.85 20.48
N PRO A 37 10.89 9.70 19.62
CA PRO A 37 10.26 10.95 19.21
C PRO A 37 8.91 10.68 18.51
N PRO A 38 7.87 11.51 18.75
CA PRO A 38 6.55 11.34 18.13
C PRO A 38 6.59 11.21 16.59
N GLY A 39 7.52 11.93 15.94
CA GLY A 39 7.65 11.90 14.48
C GLY A 39 8.16 10.56 13.91
N VAL A 40 8.76 9.68 14.71
CA VAL A 40 9.14 8.33 14.25
C VAL A 40 7.89 7.52 13.91
N TYR A 41 6.80 7.77 14.64
CA TYR A 41 5.50 7.16 14.41
C TYR A 41 4.77 7.73 13.18
N ASP A 42 5.22 8.87 12.64
CA ASP A 42 4.64 9.51 11.45
C ASP A 42 5.29 9.03 10.12
N ILE A 43 6.29 8.13 10.19
CA ILE A 43 7.00 7.62 9.01
C ILE A 43 6.16 6.51 8.36
N ILE A 44 5.34 6.92 7.39
CA ILE A 44 4.35 6.08 6.69
C ILE A 44 4.90 4.80 6.01
N HIS A 45 6.20 4.73 5.73
CA HIS A 45 6.83 3.60 5.03
C HIS A 45 7.65 2.70 5.95
N LEU A 46 7.75 3.02 7.24
CA LEU A 46 8.56 2.26 8.19
C LEU A 46 7.90 0.91 8.47
N GLN A 47 8.52 -0.16 7.97
CA GLN A 47 8.05 -1.54 8.14
C GLN A 47 8.75 -2.24 9.30
N LYS A 48 9.95 -1.78 9.67
CA LYS A 48 10.79 -2.45 10.66
C LYS A 48 11.46 -1.42 11.59
N LEU A 49 11.30 -1.64 12.89
CA LEU A 49 11.97 -0.86 13.93
C LEU A 49 12.69 -1.84 14.85
N ILE A 50 14.02 -1.87 14.76
CA ILE A 50 14.89 -2.66 15.61
C ILE A 50 15.44 -1.74 16.70
N ILE A 51 15.28 -2.15 17.95
CA ILE A 51 15.87 -1.47 19.10
C ILE A 51 16.54 -2.53 19.98
N THR A 52 17.86 -2.50 20.05
CA THR A 52 18.66 -3.44 20.85
C THR A 52 19.51 -2.71 21.88
N ASN A 53 19.76 -3.34 23.03
CA ASN A 53 20.63 -2.81 24.11
C ASN A 53 20.30 -1.37 24.57
N CYS A 54 19.03 -0.97 24.53
CA CYS A 54 18.56 0.34 25.00
C CYS A 54 17.90 0.21 26.38
N HIS A 55 18.70 0.28 27.45
CA HIS A 55 18.29 -0.09 28.80
C HIS A 55 17.38 0.93 29.53
N ASN A 56 17.22 2.14 28.99
CA ASN A 56 16.46 3.24 29.60
C ASN A 56 15.14 3.57 28.87
N LEU A 57 14.77 2.81 27.83
CA LEU A 57 13.55 3.06 27.07
C LEU A 57 12.32 2.56 27.86
N SER A 58 11.53 3.47 28.41
CA SER A 58 10.38 3.10 29.27
C SER A 58 9.04 2.96 28.53
N ALA A 59 8.99 3.31 27.23
CA ALA A 59 7.80 3.22 26.40
C ALA A 59 8.05 2.35 25.16
N THR A 60 7.45 1.16 25.14
CA THR A 60 7.47 0.25 23.99
C THR A 60 6.26 0.52 23.08
N PRO A 61 6.42 0.60 21.75
CA PRO A 61 5.29 0.78 20.85
C PRO A 61 4.47 -0.52 20.73
N GLU A 62 3.23 -0.52 21.21
CA GLU A 62 2.24 -1.50 20.78
C GLU A 62 1.86 -1.19 19.31
N GLY A 63 2.32 -2.01 18.36
CA GLY A 63 1.84 -1.95 16.96
C GLY A 63 2.90 -1.84 15.87
N ILE A 64 4.19 -1.74 16.20
CA ILE A 64 5.30 -2.01 15.26
C ILE A 64 5.96 -3.28 15.76
N GLY A 65 6.24 -4.26 14.88
CA GLY A 65 6.87 -5.53 15.26
C GLY A 65 8.24 -5.30 15.92
N CYS A 66 8.22 -5.03 17.22
CA CYS A 66 9.39 -4.71 18.02
C CYS A 66 9.90 -6.02 18.60
N ILE A 67 11.01 -6.52 18.04
CA ILE A 67 11.71 -7.66 18.61
C ILE A 67 12.61 -7.09 19.70
N THR A 68 12.12 -7.05 20.93
CA THR A 68 12.97 -6.80 22.08
C THR A 68 13.49 -8.15 22.56
N ASP A 69 14.71 -8.50 22.16
CA ASP A 69 15.39 -9.68 22.73
C ASP A 69 15.83 -9.34 24.15
N LEU A 70 14.91 -9.46 25.10
CA LEU A 70 15.17 -9.33 26.52
C LEU A 70 15.44 -10.72 27.11
N GLU A 71 16.71 -11.13 27.09
CA GLU A 71 17.17 -12.20 27.98
C GLU A 71 17.23 -11.66 29.43
N SER A 72 16.28 -12.05 30.29
CA SER A 72 16.53 -12.60 31.65
C SER A 72 15.33 -12.56 32.62
N GLN A 73 14.92 -13.77 33.04
CA GLN A 73 14.39 -14.23 34.35
C GLN A 73 13.20 -13.51 35.08
N SER A 74 12.08 -14.26 35.12
CA SER A 74 11.28 -14.64 36.30
C SER A 74 9.94 -13.93 36.67
N GLN A 75 8.89 -14.77 36.81
CA GLN A 75 7.64 -14.71 37.62
C GLN A 75 6.30 -14.11 37.10
N SER A 76 5.39 -15.05 36.78
CA SER A 76 3.90 -15.13 36.88
C SER A 76 2.93 -14.13 36.19
N PRO A 77 1.71 -14.60 35.81
CA PRO A 77 0.90 -14.03 34.75
C PRO A 77 -0.10 -13.00 35.28
N THR A 78 -0.18 -11.85 34.64
CA THR A 78 -1.33 -10.95 34.81
C THR A 78 -2.00 -10.79 33.46
N THR A 79 -3.27 -11.17 33.42
CA THR A 79 -4.22 -11.03 32.31
C THR A 79 -4.15 -9.65 31.67
N CYS A 80 -3.71 -9.58 30.42
CA CYS A 80 -3.82 -8.37 29.60
C CYS A 80 -5.26 -8.29 29.05
N SER A 81 -6.05 -7.40 29.65
CA SER A 81 -7.29 -6.89 29.05
C SER A 81 -6.97 -6.26 27.70
N ALA A 82 -7.79 -6.58 26.69
CA ALA A 82 -7.71 -6.07 25.32
C ALA A 82 -7.29 -4.59 25.26
N SER A 83 -6.09 -4.34 24.76
CA SER A 83 -5.56 -2.98 24.61
C SER A 83 -6.23 -2.29 23.42
N ALA A 84 -6.56 -1.02 23.62
CA ALA A 84 -7.22 -0.18 22.63
C ALA A 84 -6.32 0.07 21.43
N SER A 85 -6.89 0.00 20.22
CA SER A 85 -6.17 0.23 18.96
C SER A 85 -5.42 1.57 18.98
N PRO A 86 -4.18 1.65 18.45
CA PRO A 86 -3.42 2.90 18.33
C PRO A 86 -4.24 4.02 17.69
N SER A 87 -4.05 5.27 18.14
CA SER A 87 -4.83 6.44 17.71
C SER A 87 -4.73 6.81 16.22
N TRP A 88 -3.85 6.16 15.45
CA TRP A 88 -3.80 6.27 13.99
C TRP A 88 -4.62 5.18 13.28
N MET A 89 -5.01 4.11 13.97
CA MET A 89 -5.85 3.02 13.46
C MET A 89 -7.36 3.26 13.63
N VAL A 90 -7.77 4.28 14.39
CA VAL A 90 -9.19 4.53 14.72
C VAL A 90 -10.08 4.86 13.51
N ASN A 91 -9.50 5.20 12.35
CA ASN A 91 -10.25 5.51 11.13
C ASN A 91 -9.93 4.59 9.94
N LEU A 92 -8.99 3.65 10.08
CA LEU A 92 -8.62 2.75 9.00
C LEU A 92 -9.66 1.62 8.88
N LEU A 93 -10.21 1.42 7.68
CA LEU A 93 -11.13 0.31 7.41
C LEU A 93 -10.37 -0.99 7.11
N GLY A 94 -9.23 -0.88 6.42
CA GLY A 94 -8.35 -2.01 6.09
C GLY A 94 -7.36 -1.65 4.98
N LEU A 95 -6.75 -2.66 4.38
CA LEU A 95 -5.78 -2.48 3.29
C LEU A 95 -6.32 -3.03 1.97
N LEU A 96 -6.07 -2.29 0.90
CA LEU A 96 -6.35 -2.73 -0.46
C LEU A 96 -5.02 -3.08 -1.15
N ARG A 97 -4.83 -4.37 -1.44
CA ARG A 97 -3.73 -4.83 -2.28
C ARG A 97 -4.15 -4.78 -3.75
N VAL A 98 -3.43 -3.98 -4.53
CA VAL A 98 -3.59 -3.83 -5.97
C VAL A 98 -2.42 -4.51 -6.66
N ARG A 99 -2.65 -5.71 -7.20
CA ARG A 99 -1.67 -6.37 -8.08
C ARG A 99 -1.79 -5.78 -9.48
N VAL A 100 -0.75 -5.08 -9.90
CA VAL A 100 -0.58 -4.57 -11.26
C VAL A 100 0.04 -5.67 -12.12
N CYS A 101 -0.77 -6.35 -12.93
CA CYS A 101 -0.32 -7.52 -13.69
C CYS A 101 0.48 -7.10 -14.93
N ARG A 102 -0.19 -6.44 -15.88
CA ARG A 102 0.41 -6.07 -17.17
C ARG A 102 -0.32 -4.93 -17.88
N GLY A 103 0.38 -4.28 -18.80
CA GLY A 103 -0.19 -3.38 -19.80
C GLY A 103 -0.31 -4.09 -21.14
N THR A 104 -1.32 -3.74 -21.92
CA THR A 104 -1.54 -4.28 -23.27
C THR A 104 -1.69 -3.13 -24.25
N ASN A 105 -0.90 -3.15 -25.33
CA ASN A 105 -0.94 -2.18 -26.41
C ASN A 105 -0.94 -0.72 -25.92
N LEU A 106 -0.04 -0.40 -24.98
CA LEU A 106 0.14 0.96 -24.48
C LEU A 106 0.60 1.90 -25.60
N ALA A 107 0.35 3.20 -25.43
CA ALA A 107 0.83 4.23 -26.33
C ALA A 107 2.35 4.16 -26.55
N VAL A 108 2.82 4.67 -27.69
CA VAL A 108 4.24 4.88 -27.95
C VAL A 108 4.52 6.36 -27.83
N ARG A 109 5.40 6.75 -26.91
CA ARG A 109 5.77 8.15 -26.70
C ARG A 109 7.22 8.48 -27.09
N ASP A 110 8.10 7.49 -27.13
CA ASP A 110 9.44 7.67 -27.72
C ASP A 110 9.46 7.38 -29.23
N PHE A 111 9.55 8.45 -30.03
CA PHE A 111 9.64 8.39 -31.50
C PHE A 111 10.97 7.76 -31.98
N TRP A 112 12.06 7.89 -31.23
CA TRP A 112 13.38 7.41 -31.66
C TRP A 112 13.60 5.94 -31.34
N SER A 113 13.05 5.44 -30.23
CA SER A 113 13.16 4.02 -29.88
C SER A 113 11.94 3.17 -30.28
N LEU A 114 10.89 3.80 -30.83
CA LEU A 114 9.61 3.19 -31.20
C LEU A 114 8.91 2.45 -30.05
N ARG A 115 9.36 2.64 -28.80
CA ARG A 115 8.87 1.94 -27.62
C ARG A 115 9.01 2.82 -26.38
N SER A 116 8.06 2.73 -25.47
CA SER A 116 8.09 3.42 -24.20
C SER A 116 8.71 2.55 -23.09
N ASP A 117 9.14 3.22 -22.02
CA ASP A 117 9.59 2.69 -20.74
C ASP A 117 8.46 2.86 -19.68
N PRO A 118 7.33 2.13 -19.78
CA PRO A 118 6.16 2.43 -18.97
C PRO A 118 6.29 2.02 -17.50
N TYR A 119 5.71 2.86 -16.64
CA TYR A 119 5.40 2.55 -15.24
C TYR A 119 4.02 3.10 -14.85
N ILE A 120 3.47 2.59 -13.75
CA ILE A 120 2.16 2.99 -13.26
C ILE A 120 2.29 3.74 -11.94
N VAL A 121 1.49 4.80 -11.80
CA VAL A 121 1.25 5.50 -10.53
C VAL A 121 -0.20 5.27 -10.13
N ILE A 122 -0.42 4.78 -8.91
CA ILE A 122 -1.73 4.69 -8.28
C ILE A 122 -1.83 5.78 -7.21
N LYS A 123 -2.89 6.57 -7.26
CA LYS A 123 -3.17 7.65 -6.30
C LYS A 123 -4.55 7.49 -5.68
N MET A 124 -4.62 7.62 -4.36
CA MET A 124 -5.87 7.68 -3.60
C MET A 124 -5.72 8.71 -2.47
N GLY A 125 -6.46 9.83 -2.56
CA GLY A 125 -6.29 10.94 -1.62
C GLY A 125 -4.85 11.46 -1.60
N LYS A 126 -4.18 11.35 -0.44
CA LYS A 126 -2.77 11.73 -0.24
C LYS A 126 -1.77 10.62 -0.59
N GLN A 127 -2.23 9.37 -0.71
CA GLN A 127 -1.36 8.24 -1.00
C GLN A 127 -0.99 8.19 -2.48
N ARG A 128 0.27 7.88 -2.77
CA ARG A 128 0.81 7.73 -4.12
C ARG A 128 1.82 6.59 -4.13
N LEU A 129 1.56 5.57 -4.95
CA LEU A 129 2.43 4.41 -5.13
C LEU A 129 2.85 4.31 -6.60
N LYS A 130 4.08 3.89 -6.86
CA LYS A 130 4.66 3.74 -8.21
C LYS A 130 5.16 2.30 -8.39
N THR A 131 4.92 1.71 -9.56
CA THR A 131 5.54 0.43 -9.95
C THR A 131 6.96 0.62 -10.44
N ASN A 132 7.69 -0.47 -10.58
CA ASN A 132 8.91 -0.52 -11.38
C ASN A 132 8.64 -0.13 -12.84
N VAL A 133 9.70 0.35 -13.49
CA VAL A 133 9.72 0.76 -14.89
C VAL A 133 10.16 -0.42 -15.74
N ILE A 134 9.40 -0.73 -16.78
CA ILE A 134 9.76 -1.78 -17.75
C ILE A 134 10.23 -1.12 -19.03
N LYS A 135 11.50 -1.32 -19.37
CA LYS A 135 12.11 -0.62 -20.50
C LYS A 135 11.66 -1.17 -21.86
N LYS A 136 11.40 -0.27 -22.80
CA LYS A 136 11.18 -0.51 -24.22
C LYS A 136 10.16 -1.61 -24.47
N ASN A 137 9.00 -1.49 -23.82
CA ASN A 137 7.94 -2.49 -23.93
C ASN A 137 6.55 -1.86 -23.71
N VAL A 138 5.76 -1.78 -24.77
CA VAL A 138 4.35 -1.35 -24.73
C VAL A 138 3.37 -2.45 -24.31
N ASN A 139 3.88 -3.66 -24.03
CA ASN A 139 3.16 -4.76 -23.39
C ASN A 139 3.91 -5.22 -22.12
N PRO A 140 4.10 -4.32 -21.14
CA PRO A 140 4.90 -4.59 -19.95
C PRO A 140 4.19 -5.58 -19.02
N GLU A 141 4.92 -6.51 -18.42
CA GLU A 141 4.42 -7.40 -17.35
C GLU A 141 5.05 -7.00 -16.02
N TRP A 142 4.37 -6.16 -15.24
CA TRP A 142 4.88 -5.68 -13.96
C TRP A 142 4.79 -6.73 -12.86
N ASN A 143 3.66 -7.43 -12.76
CA ASN A 143 3.36 -8.42 -11.72
C ASN A 143 3.71 -7.92 -10.28
N GLU A 144 3.41 -6.65 -10.00
CA GLU A 144 3.82 -5.96 -8.78
C GLU A 144 2.62 -5.67 -7.88
N ASP A 145 2.77 -5.88 -6.58
CA ASP A 145 1.72 -5.63 -5.59
C ASP A 145 1.92 -4.26 -4.93
N LEU A 146 0.96 -3.35 -5.09
CA LEU A 146 0.91 -2.05 -4.44
C LEU A 146 -0.20 -2.05 -3.39
N THR A 147 0.09 -1.65 -2.14
CA THR A 147 -0.88 -1.72 -1.03
C THR A 147 -1.29 -0.33 -0.54
N LEU A 148 -2.58 -0.01 -0.64
CA LEU A 148 -3.18 1.24 -0.18
C LEU A 148 -3.88 1.05 1.17
N SER A 149 -3.76 2.04 2.05
CA SER A 149 -4.52 2.11 3.31
C SER A 149 -5.88 2.78 3.07
N ILE A 150 -6.98 2.13 3.41
CA ILE A 150 -8.32 2.60 3.07
C ILE A 150 -9.01 3.20 4.30
N GLU A 151 -9.10 4.53 4.34
CA GLU A 151 -9.83 5.28 5.37
C GLU A 151 -11.25 5.65 4.90
N ASP A 152 -11.38 6.16 3.68
CA ASP A 152 -12.67 6.49 3.05
C ASP A 152 -12.79 5.76 1.69
N PRO A 153 -13.70 4.79 1.56
CA PRO A 153 -13.88 3.99 0.35
C PRO A 153 -14.61 4.76 -0.76
N ASN A 154 -15.05 6.00 -0.51
CA ASN A 154 -15.63 6.86 -1.53
C ASN A 154 -14.60 7.70 -2.28
N LEU A 155 -13.34 7.73 -1.81
CA LEU A 155 -12.29 8.44 -2.51
C LEU A 155 -11.92 7.71 -3.81
N PRO A 156 -11.77 8.44 -4.92
CA PRO A 156 -11.44 7.83 -6.19
C PRO A 156 -10.01 7.27 -6.19
N ILE A 157 -9.84 6.08 -6.77
CA ILE A 157 -8.52 5.52 -7.04
C ILE A 157 -8.17 5.79 -8.49
N MET A 158 -7.17 6.64 -8.68
CA MET A 158 -6.69 7.02 -10.00
C MET A 158 -5.42 6.23 -10.34
N LEU A 159 -5.46 5.53 -11.46
CA LEU A 159 -4.33 4.88 -12.10
C LEU A 159 -3.85 5.76 -13.25
N THR A 160 -2.56 6.04 -13.32
CA THR A 160 -1.97 6.76 -14.45
C THR A 160 -0.72 6.04 -14.94
N VAL A 161 -0.63 5.82 -16.25
CA VAL A 161 0.56 5.25 -16.89
C VAL A 161 1.44 6.40 -17.35
N TYR A 162 2.75 6.27 -17.17
CA TYR A 162 3.76 7.23 -17.60
C TYR A 162 4.88 6.53 -18.34
N ASP A 163 5.51 7.23 -19.28
CA ASP A 163 6.77 6.87 -19.93
C ASP A 163 7.92 7.50 -19.15
N GLU A 164 8.85 6.70 -18.62
CA GLU A 164 10.01 7.23 -17.91
C GLU A 164 11.10 7.67 -18.88
N ASP A 165 11.42 8.97 -18.88
CA ASP A 165 12.47 9.54 -19.71
C ASP A 165 13.67 9.97 -18.87
N LYS A 166 14.88 9.57 -19.27
CA LYS A 166 16.11 9.93 -18.53
C LYS A 166 16.49 11.40 -18.61
N PHE A 167 16.01 12.11 -19.63
CA PHE A 167 16.47 13.47 -19.96
C PHE A 167 15.32 14.47 -20.16
N SER A 168 14.07 14.03 -20.01
CA SER A 168 12.85 14.84 -20.12
C SER A 168 11.94 14.58 -18.92
N LEU A 169 10.86 15.37 -18.83
CA LEU A 169 9.76 15.05 -17.93
C LEU A 169 9.01 13.83 -18.44
N ASP A 170 8.70 12.91 -17.54
CA ASP A 170 7.92 11.70 -17.86
C ASP A 170 6.61 12.04 -18.56
N GLU A 171 6.36 11.40 -19.71
CA GLU A 171 5.17 11.67 -20.51
C GLU A 171 3.99 10.79 -20.06
N LYS A 172 2.80 11.39 -19.95
CA LYS A 172 1.60 10.65 -19.56
C LYS A 172 1.09 9.78 -20.72
N MET A 173 0.90 8.49 -20.45
CA MET A 173 0.45 7.45 -21.39
C MET A 173 -1.00 7.00 -21.13
N GLY A 174 -1.82 7.89 -20.56
CA GLY A 174 -3.23 7.64 -20.27
C GLY A 174 -3.52 7.37 -18.78
N ASP A 175 -4.80 7.42 -18.44
CA ASP A 175 -5.28 7.22 -17.08
C ASP A 175 -6.59 6.43 -17.02
N ALA A 176 -6.83 5.79 -15.90
CA ALA A 176 -8.08 5.12 -15.59
C ALA A 176 -8.46 5.36 -14.12
N GLU A 177 -9.75 5.28 -13.83
CA GLU A 177 -10.28 5.38 -12.48
C GLU A 177 -11.15 4.15 -12.20
N PHE A 178 -11.09 3.65 -10.96
CA PHE A 178 -11.90 2.54 -10.54
C PHE A 178 -12.38 2.70 -9.08
N ASP A 179 -13.51 2.06 -8.78
CA ASP A 179 -14.14 2.04 -7.46
C ASP A 179 -13.94 0.66 -6.81
N ILE A 180 -13.75 0.64 -5.50
CA ILE A 180 -13.58 -0.56 -4.68
C ILE A 180 -14.87 -0.99 -3.97
N LYS A 181 -15.93 -0.18 -4.01
CA LYS A 181 -17.22 -0.53 -3.39
C LYS A 181 -17.74 -1.92 -3.80
N PRO A 182 -17.68 -2.35 -5.08
CA PRO A 182 -18.09 -3.70 -5.44
C PRO A 182 -17.28 -4.81 -4.76
N LEU A 183 -15.97 -4.60 -4.56
CA LEU A 183 -15.11 -5.52 -3.81
C LEU A 183 -15.52 -5.55 -2.34
N LEU A 184 -15.70 -4.38 -1.72
CA LEU A 184 -16.08 -4.24 -0.31
C LEU A 184 -17.44 -4.89 -0.02
N GLU A 185 -18.41 -4.73 -0.92
CA GLU A 185 -19.69 -5.45 -0.81
C GLU A 185 -19.51 -6.95 -0.81
N GLY A 186 -18.59 -7.48 -1.64
CA GLY A 186 -18.24 -8.91 -1.66
C GLY A 186 -17.58 -9.38 -0.36
N VAL A 187 -16.72 -8.55 0.25
CA VAL A 187 -16.08 -8.84 1.55
C VAL A 187 -17.11 -8.90 2.68
N LYS A 188 -18.14 -8.05 2.64
CA LYS A 188 -19.21 -8.02 3.65
C LYS A 188 -20.21 -9.18 3.54
N MET A 189 -20.16 -9.96 2.46
CA MET A 189 -21.06 -11.10 2.31
C MET A 189 -20.75 -12.17 3.37
N HIS A 190 -21.75 -12.94 3.75
CA HIS A 190 -21.53 -14.11 4.61
C HIS A 190 -20.87 -15.22 3.79
N LEU A 191 -19.55 -15.37 3.93
CA LEU A 191 -18.73 -16.28 3.12
C LEU A 191 -18.71 -17.72 3.67
N GLU A 192 -19.31 -17.98 4.83
CA GLU A 192 -19.31 -19.30 5.47
C GLU A 192 -20.03 -20.35 4.61
N GLY A 193 -19.35 -21.48 4.39
CA GLY A 193 -19.90 -22.61 3.62
C GLY A 193 -19.87 -22.45 2.10
N LEU A 194 -19.33 -21.35 1.56
CA LEU A 194 -19.12 -21.20 0.12
C LEU A 194 -17.88 -21.96 -0.36
N SER A 195 -17.97 -22.58 -1.53
CA SER A 195 -16.82 -23.22 -2.19
C SER A 195 -15.85 -22.19 -2.74
N SER A 196 -14.58 -22.58 -2.87
CA SER A 196 -13.61 -21.79 -3.64
C SER A 196 -14.10 -21.57 -5.08
N ASP A 197 -13.67 -20.46 -5.65
CA ASP A 197 -13.96 -19.99 -7.01
C ASP A 197 -15.42 -19.60 -7.27
N THR A 198 -16.16 -19.29 -6.19
CA THR A 198 -17.51 -18.75 -6.28
C THR A 198 -17.48 -17.30 -6.75
N ILE A 199 -18.22 -16.97 -7.81
CA ILE A 199 -18.43 -15.59 -8.26
C ILE A 199 -19.47 -14.93 -7.35
N LEU A 200 -19.02 -13.96 -6.56
CA LEU A 200 -19.87 -13.21 -5.62
C LEU A 200 -20.65 -12.11 -6.33
N LYS A 201 -20.00 -11.40 -7.27
CA LYS A 201 -20.60 -10.28 -7.99
C LYS A 201 -19.90 -10.05 -9.33
N LYS A 202 -20.62 -9.44 -10.27
CA LYS A 202 -20.12 -9.03 -11.59
C LYS A 202 -20.38 -7.54 -11.80
N VAL A 203 -19.40 -6.84 -12.38
CA VAL A 203 -19.49 -5.42 -12.73
C VAL A 203 -19.31 -5.29 -14.23
N GLN A 204 -20.33 -4.75 -14.90
CA GLN A 204 -20.31 -4.57 -16.35
C GLN A 204 -19.59 -3.27 -16.75
N PRO A 205 -18.91 -3.25 -17.90
CA PRO A 205 -18.51 -2.02 -18.57
C PRO A 205 -19.69 -1.09 -18.80
N ASN A 206 -19.48 0.20 -18.54
CA ASN A 206 -20.47 1.24 -18.83
C ASN A 206 -19.77 2.55 -19.22
N ARG A 207 -20.55 3.60 -19.50
CA ARG A 207 -20.00 4.89 -19.96
C ARG A 207 -19.33 5.70 -18.85
N GLN A 208 -19.53 5.32 -17.59
CA GLN A 208 -19.05 6.02 -16.41
C GLN A 208 -17.80 5.37 -15.81
N ASN A 209 -17.52 4.10 -16.09
CA ASN A 209 -16.34 3.38 -15.61
C ASN A 209 -15.29 3.16 -16.71
N CYS A 210 -14.12 2.69 -16.31
CA CYS A 210 -13.00 2.39 -17.21
C CYS A 210 -12.89 0.90 -17.56
N LEU A 211 -13.90 0.08 -17.30
CA LEU A 211 -13.80 -1.36 -17.55
C LEU A 211 -13.83 -1.66 -19.06
N ALA A 212 -12.85 -2.43 -19.54
CA ALA A 212 -12.81 -2.93 -20.91
C ALA A 212 -13.71 -4.17 -21.10
N GLU A 213 -13.84 -4.99 -20.06
CA GLU A 213 -14.64 -6.21 -20.02
C GLU A 213 -15.31 -6.39 -18.64
N GLU A 214 -16.14 -7.43 -18.50
CA GLU A 214 -16.80 -7.77 -17.22
C GLU A 214 -15.75 -8.02 -16.12
N SER A 215 -15.88 -7.30 -15.00
CA SER A 215 -15.06 -7.50 -13.82
C SER A 215 -15.80 -8.41 -12.83
N CYS A 216 -15.16 -9.51 -12.44
CA CYS A 216 -15.73 -10.49 -11.50
C CYS A 216 -15.10 -10.33 -10.11
N ILE A 217 -15.95 -10.35 -9.09
CA ILE A 217 -15.57 -10.49 -7.68
C ILE A 217 -15.73 -11.95 -7.31
N ILE A 218 -14.63 -12.59 -6.89
CA ILE A 218 -14.53 -14.04 -6.72
C ILE A 218 -14.00 -14.34 -5.31
N LEU A 219 -14.62 -15.31 -4.65
CA LEU A 219 -14.10 -15.92 -3.43
C LEU A 219 -13.15 -17.05 -3.83
N SER A 220 -11.87 -16.96 -3.45
CA SER A 220 -10.90 -18.03 -3.68
C SER A 220 -10.04 -18.21 -2.42
N GLU A 221 -9.94 -19.45 -1.93
CA GLU A 221 -9.17 -19.79 -0.72
C GLU A 221 -9.52 -18.92 0.52
N GLY A 222 -10.81 -18.61 0.70
CA GLY A 222 -11.28 -17.77 1.82
C GLY A 222 -10.94 -16.27 1.68
N LYS A 223 -10.41 -15.84 0.54
CA LYS A 223 -10.09 -14.43 0.23
C LYS A 223 -10.95 -13.94 -0.92
N VAL A 224 -11.32 -12.65 -0.87
CA VAL A 224 -12.09 -12.00 -1.93
C VAL A 224 -11.15 -11.27 -2.88
N PHE A 225 -11.27 -11.58 -4.17
CA PHE A 225 -10.50 -10.97 -5.24
C PHE A 225 -11.43 -10.28 -6.25
N GLN A 226 -10.94 -9.23 -6.90
CA GLN A 226 -11.60 -8.63 -8.06
C GLN A 226 -10.61 -8.49 -9.21
N ASP A 227 -10.89 -9.16 -10.32
CA ASP A 227 -10.12 -9.00 -11.55
C ASP A 227 -10.68 -7.84 -12.38
N MET A 228 -9.80 -6.96 -12.84
CA MET A 228 -10.18 -5.77 -13.62
C MET A 228 -9.29 -5.63 -14.86
N HIS A 229 -9.90 -5.43 -16.02
CA HIS A 229 -9.23 -4.88 -17.20
C HIS A 229 -9.71 -3.45 -17.39
N LEU A 230 -8.78 -2.50 -17.28
CA LEU A 230 -9.06 -1.08 -17.42
C LEU A 230 -8.63 -0.59 -18.79
N LYS A 231 -9.54 0.02 -19.53
CA LYS A 231 -9.23 0.79 -20.73
C LYS A 231 -8.75 2.18 -20.34
N LEU A 232 -7.57 2.55 -20.81
CA LEU A 232 -7.00 3.88 -20.53
C LEU A 232 -7.77 4.96 -21.31
N ARG A 233 -7.98 6.09 -20.64
CA ARG A 233 -8.56 7.33 -21.17
C ARG A 233 -7.44 8.33 -21.47
N ASN A 234 -7.78 9.37 -22.23
CA ASN A 234 -6.87 10.47 -22.58
C ASN A 234 -5.59 9.98 -23.31
N VAL A 235 -5.73 8.89 -24.05
CA VAL A 235 -4.68 8.24 -24.82
C VAL A 235 -5.32 7.48 -26.00
N GLU A 236 -4.57 7.30 -27.07
CA GLU A 236 -5.01 6.65 -28.31
C GLU A 236 -5.23 5.13 -28.16
N CYS A 237 -4.47 4.48 -27.28
CA CYS A 237 -4.58 3.06 -27.00
C CYS A 237 -3.97 2.71 -25.63
N GLY A 238 -4.32 1.54 -25.12
CA GLY A 238 -3.73 0.98 -23.91
C GLY A 238 -4.78 0.44 -22.95
N GLU A 239 -4.50 -0.74 -22.43
CA GLU A 239 -5.28 -1.39 -21.38
C GLU A 239 -4.36 -1.86 -20.26
N VAL A 240 -4.87 -1.87 -19.03
CA VAL A 240 -4.13 -2.35 -17.86
C VAL A 240 -4.93 -3.43 -17.15
N LYS A 241 -4.30 -4.57 -16.91
CA LYS A 241 -4.86 -5.67 -16.11
C LYS A 241 -4.42 -5.54 -14.66
N LEU A 242 -5.40 -5.54 -13.76
CA LEU A 242 -5.21 -5.51 -12.31
C LEU A 242 -5.94 -6.66 -11.64
N ARG A 243 -5.48 -7.03 -10.45
CA ARG A 243 -6.22 -7.86 -9.49
C ARG A 243 -6.24 -7.15 -8.14
N LEU A 244 -7.42 -6.90 -7.61
CA LEU A 244 -7.61 -6.34 -6.29
C LEU A 244 -7.80 -7.45 -5.26
N GLN A 245 -7.35 -7.21 -4.04
CA GLN A 245 -7.66 -8.01 -2.89
C GLN A 245 -7.82 -7.13 -1.66
N TRP A 246 -8.85 -7.41 -0.87
CA TRP A 246 -9.01 -6.81 0.44
C TRP A 246 -8.22 -7.57 1.51
N ILE A 247 -7.61 -6.84 2.44
CA ILE A 247 -6.88 -7.38 3.59
C ILE A 247 -7.40 -6.69 4.84
N ASP A 248 -8.07 -7.47 5.70
CA ASP A 248 -8.51 -7.02 7.01
C ASP A 248 -7.33 -6.89 7.97
N LEU A 249 -7.32 -5.82 8.76
CA LEU A 249 -6.33 -5.60 9.81
C LEU A 249 -6.95 -5.86 11.19
N PRO A 250 -6.33 -6.70 12.04
CA PRO A 250 -6.80 -6.89 13.41
C PRO A 250 -6.73 -5.54 14.16
N GLY A 251 -7.85 -5.12 14.76
CA GLY A 251 -7.97 -3.85 15.48
C GLY A 251 -8.33 -2.63 14.62
N SER A 252 -8.50 -2.80 13.31
CA SER A 252 -9.08 -1.77 12.43
C SER A 252 -10.60 -1.70 12.57
N LYS A 253 -11.22 -0.64 12.04
CA LYS A 253 -12.68 -0.48 12.07
C LYS A 253 -13.41 -1.57 11.27
N GLY A 254 -12.72 -2.21 10.34
CA GLY A 254 -13.30 -3.19 9.41
C GLY A 254 -14.24 -2.53 8.40
N VAL A 255 -14.86 -3.37 7.56
CA VAL A 255 -15.80 -2.95 6.51
C VAL A 255 -17.20 -3.44 6.80
#